data_AF-A0A3D0RVB4-F1
#
_entry.id   AF-A0A3D0RVB4-F1
#
_cell.length_a   1.000
_cell.length_b   1.000
_cell.length_c   1.000
_cell.angle_alpha   90.00
_cell.angle_beta   90.00
_cell.angle_gamma   90.00
#
_symmetry.space_group_name_H-M   'P 1'
#
loop_
_entity.id
_entity.type
_entity.pdbx_description
1 polymer ?
#
loop_
_entity_poly.entity_id
_entity_poly.type
_entity_poly.pdbx_seq_one_letter_code
_entity_poly.pdbx_strand_id
1 'polypeptide(L)'
;MTTVDLPLLPLGRGVDLGSERGVECPGDLPSPSDPSLVARARAAKEALGSRVFVLGHHYQRDEVIQFADVTGDSFKLAREAAARPDAEYIVFCGVHFMAESADILTSERQQVILPDLAAGCSMADMARLRQVEDAWAAMEAAGVAADVVPVTYMNSSADIKAFCGRHGGAVCTSSNAETALEWAYQQGSKVLFLPDQHLGRNTAVLKMGLSLDDCVVWDPHRPGGGLTEEQLRDARMILWKGHCSV
;
A
#
# COMPACT_ATOMS: atom_id res chain seq x y z
N MET A 1 -14.29 39.39 -17.61
CA MET A 1 -13.57 38.39 -16.80
C MET A 1 -14.52 37.24 -16.58
N THR A 2 -14.43 36.24 -17.44
CA THR A 2 -15.20 34.98 -17.31
C THR A 2 -14.59 34.19 -16.17
N THR A 3 -15.34 34.03 -15.08
CA THR A 3 -15.04 33.03 -14.05
C THR A 3 -15.18 31.66 -14.69
N VAL A 4 -14.05 31.04 -15.00
CA VAL A 4 -14.02 29.61 -15.32
C VAL A 4 -14.43 28.91 -14.03
N ASP A 5 -15.58 28.24 -14.04
CA ASP A 5 -15.96 27.31 -12.98
C ASP A 5 -14.88 26.22 -12.93
N LEU A 6 -13.95 26.35 -12.00
CA LEU A 6 -13.02 25.29 -11.67
C LEU A 6 -13.86 24.13 -11.12
N PRO A 7 -13.75 22.92 -11.69
CA PRO A 7 -14.40 21.76 -11.10
C PRO A 7 -13.94 21.67 -9.64
N LEU A 8 -14.88 21.49 -8.71
CA LEU A 8 -14.58 21.57 -7.28
C LEU A 8 -13.94 20.27 -6.73
N LEU A 9 -14.03 19.17 -7.50
CA LEU A 9 -13.47 17.85 -7.17
C LEU A 9 -11.94 17.82 -7.02
N PRO A 10 -11.13 18.38 -7.94
CA PRO A 10 -9.67 18.47 -7.78
C PRO A 10 -9.23 19.36 -6.61
N LEU A 11 -10.14 20.18 -6.08
CA LEU A 11 -9.89 21.08 -4.95
C LEU A 11 -10.37 20.49 -3.61
N GLY A 12 -10.83 19.23 -3.59
CA GLY A 12 -11.36 18.57 -2.39
C GLY A 12 -12.64 19.20 -1.86
N ARG A 13 -13.38 19.95 -2.69
CA ARG A 13 -14.61 20.66 -2.30
C ARG A 13 -15.82 20.14 -3.07
N GLY A 14 -16.13 18.86 -2.93
CA GLY A 14 -17.34 18.27 -3.49
C GLY A 14 -17.27 16.74 -3.44
N VAL A 15 -18.43 16.10 -3.54
CA VAL A 15 -18.57 14.64 -3.53
C VAL A 15 -19.18 14.25 -4.87
N ASP A 16 -18.50 13.42 -5.65
CA ASP A 16 -19.09 12.79 -6.85
C ASP A 16 -19.48 11.37 -6.49
N LEU A 17 -20.77 11.17 -6.21
CA LEU A 17 -21.33 9.85 -5.87
C LEU A 17 -21.37 8.90 -7.09
N GLY A 18 -21.13 9.41 -8.31
CA GLY A 18 -21.12 8.62 -9.54
C GLY A 18 -19.73 8.15 -9.99
N SER A 19 -18.65 8.68 -9.41
CA SER A 19 -17.27 8.28 -9.78
C SER A 19 -16.82 6.98 -9.12
N GLU A 20 -17.49 6.54 -8.05
CA GLU A 20 -17.11 5.35 -7.27
C GLU A 20 -18.24 4.31 -7.29
N ARG A 21 -18.25 3.48 -8.33
CA ARG A 21 -19.14 2.32 -8.40
C ARG A 21 -18.81 1.39 -7.23
N GLY A 22 -19.73 1.28 -6.27
CA GLY A 22 -19.66 0.31 -5.16
C GLY A 22 -19.68 0.89 -3.75
N VAL A 23 -19.71 2.22 -3.59
CA VAL A 23 -19.67 2.88 -2.27
C VAL A 23 -20.90 3.76 -2.04
N GLU A 24 -22.09 3.23 -2.35
CA GLU A 24 -23.33 3.87 -1.94
C GLU A 24 -23.65 3.43 -0.51
N CYS A 25 -23.31 4.26 0.48
CA CYS A 25 -23.95 4.20 1.79
C CYS A 25 -25.33 4.87 1.64
N PRO A 26 -26.47 4.16 1.73
CA PRO A 26 -27.78 4.70 1.32
C PRO A 26 -28.37 5.80 2.24
N GLY A 27 -27.54 6.53 2.97
CA GLY A 27 -27.98 7.60 3.87
C GLY A 27 -26.89 8.66 4.09
N ASP A 28 -27.31 9.85 4.50
CA ASP A 28 -26.41 10.91 4.88
C ASP A 28 -25.47 10.45 6.00
N LEU A 29 -24.16 10.58 5.79
CA LEU A 29 -23.20 10.39 6.87
C LEU A 29 -23.48 11.42 7.97
N PRO A 30 -23.65 11.01 9.23
CA PRO A 30 -23.83 11.94 10.33
C PRO A 30 -22.64 12.90 10.48
N SER A 31 -22.91 14.07 11.06
CA SER A 31 -21.83 14.99 11.46
C SER A 31 -20.82 14.27 12.35
N PRO A 32 -19.50 14.47 12.17
CA PRO A 32 -18.47 13.92 13.06
C PRO A 32 -18.65 14.29 14.54
N SER A 33 -19.43 15.34 14.84
CA SER A 33 -19.79 15.79 16.19
C SER A 33 -21.11 15.23 16.73
N ASP A 34 -21.77 14.32 16.02
CA ASP A 34 -23.03 13.72 16.45
C ASP A 34 -22.80 12.88 17.74
N PRO A 35 -23.42 13.25 18.88
CA PRO A 35 -23.21 12.54 20.15
C PRO A 35 -23.76 11.11 20.13
N SER A 36 -24.58 10.76 19.13
CA SER A 36 -25.18 9.43 18.97
C SER A 36 -24.34 8.45 18.13
N LEU A 37 -23.22 8.90 17.53
CA LEU A 37 -22.37 8.07 16.64
C LEU A 37 -21.98 6.73 17.27
N VAL A 38 -21.52 6.77 18.52
CA VAL A 38 -21.09 5.57 19.24
C VAL A 38 -22.25 4.58 19.42
N ALA A 39 -23.44 5.08 19.79
CA ALA A 39 -24.61 4.23 19.98
C ALA A 39 -25.06 3.60 18.65
N ARG A 40 -25.03 4.37 17.55
CA ARG A 40 -25.37 3.89 16.21
C ARG A 40 -24.39 2.84 15.69
N ALA A 41 -23.08 3.06 15.86
CA ALA A 41 -22.06 2.09 15.48
C ALA A 41 -22.21 0.77 16.25
N ARG A 42 -22.49 0.82 17.56
CA ARG A 42 -22.76 -0.38 18.36
C ARG A 42 -24.01 -1.12 17.87
N ALA A 43 -25.11 -0.40 17.67
CA ALA A 43 -26.37 -0.99 17.18
C ALA A 43 -26.20 -1.65 15.80
N ALA A 44 -25.48 -1.00 14.88
CA ALA A 44 -25.18 -1.56 13.56
C ALA A 44 -24.32 -2.83 13.64
N LYS A 45 -23.25 -2.80 14.46
CA LYS A 45 -22.39 -3.97 14.67
C LYS A 45 -23.16 -5.13 15.29
N GLU A 46 -24.01 -4.86 16.27
CA GLU A 46 -24.87 -5.87 16.91
C GLU A 46 -25.89 -6.47 15.92
N ALA A 47 -26.52 -5.64 15.10
CA ALA A 47 -27.48 -6.09 14.09
C ALA A 47 -26.85 -6.98 13.01
N LEU A 48 -25.58 -6.72 12.65
CA LEU A 48 -24.82 -7.55 11.70
C LEU A 48 -24.24 -8.81 12.35
N GLY A 49 -24.01 -8.81 13.66
CA GLY A 49 -23.53 -9.97 14.42
C GLY A 49 -22.24 -10.54 13.85
N SER A 50 -22.20 -11.85 13.61
CA SER A 50 -21.01 -12.53 13.05
C SER A 50 -20.73 -12.22 11.58
N ARG A 51 -21.66 -11.55 10.87
CA ARG A 51 -21.47 -11.20 9.45
C ARG A 51 -20.51 -10.02 9.27
N VAL A 52 -20.20 -9.27 10.34
CA VAL A 52 -19.26 -8.15 10.30
C VAL A 52 -18.02 -8.45 11.13
N PHE A 53 -16.86 -8.06 10.62
CA PHE A 53 -15.59 -8.12 11.32
C PHE A 53 -14.85 -6.80 11.16
N VAL A 54 -14.52 -6.16 12.28
CA VAL A 54 -13.91 -4.82 12.31
C VAL A 54 -12.42 -4.93 12.65
N LEU A 55 -11.57 -4.46 11.76
CA LEU A 55 -10.11 -4.48 11.90
C LEU A 55 -9.60 -3.09 12.25
N GLY A 56 -8.80 -2.96 13.32
CA GLY A 56 -8.25 -1.68 13.76
C GLY A 56 -6.73 -1.63 13.70
N HIS A 57 -6.16 -0.75 12.88
CA HIS A 57 -4.71 -0.52 12.88
C HIS A 57 -4.26 0.20 14.16
N HIS A 58 -3.05 -0.08 14.66
CA HIS A 58 -2.51 0.49 15.90
C HIS A 58 -2.47 2.03 15.97
N TYR A 59 -2.53 2.71 14.82
CA TYR A 59 -2.53 4.18 14.75
C TYR A 59 -3.94 4.81 14.74
N GLN A 60 -4.99 4.00 14.84
CA GLN A 60 -6.34 4.51 14.98
C GLN A 60 -6.55 5.15 16.35
N ARG A 61 -7.45 6.13 16.39
CA ARG A 61 -7.86 6.78 17.63
C ARG A 61 -8.65 5.81 18.50
N ASP A 62 -8.61 5.99 19.82
CA ASP A 62 -9.36 5.18 20.78
C ASP A 62 -10.87 5.16 20.48
N GLU A 63 -11.40 6.29 19.98
CA GLU A 63 -12.80 6.44 19.57
C GLU A 63 -13.20 5.48 18.44
N VAL A 64 -12.24 5.02 17.62
CA VAL A 64 -12.44 4.04 16.54
C VAL A 64 -12.07 2.64 17.03
N ILE A 65 -10.93 2.49 17.72
CA ILE A 65 -10.42 1.20 18.20
C ILE A 65 -11.39 0.49 19.13
N GLN A 66 -12.23 1.22 19.88
CA GLN A 66 -13.26 0.60 20.74
C GLN A 66 -14.26 -0.30 19.99
N PHE A 67 -14.35 -0.18 18.66
CA PHE A 67 -15.20 -1.02 17.81
C PHE A 67 -14.46 -2.17 17.13
N ALA A 68 -13.12 -2.19 17.17
CA ALA A 68 -12.32 -3.22 16.52
C ALA A 68 -12.47 -4.57 17.23
N ASP A 69 -12.65 -5.63 16.45
CA ASP A 69 -12.61 -7.01 16.93
C ASP A 69 -11.17 -7.52 17.08
N VAL A 70 -10.27 -7.02 16.23
CA VAL A 70 -8.83 -7.32 16.28
C VAL A 70 -8.03 -6.05 15.99
N THR A 71 -6.91 -5.90 16.71
CA THR A 71 -5.92 -4.86 16.45
C THR A 71 -4.58 -5.46 16.02
N GLY A 72 -3.85 -4.74 15.16
CA GLY A 72 -2.63 -5.28 14.56
C GLY A 72 -1.91 -4.33 13.61
N ASP A 73 -0.76 -4.79 13.12
CA ASP A 73 -0.10 -4.24 11.94
C ASP A 73 -0.81 -4.67 10.64
N SER A 74 -0.40 -4.11 9.51
CA SER A 74 -1.05 -4.34 8.21
C SER A 74 -1.10 -5.81 7.80
N PHE A 75 -0.04 -6.58 8.04
CA PHE A 75 0.04 -7.97 7.59
C PHE A 75 -0.80 -8.90 8.46
N LYS A 76 -0.75 -8.71 9.79
CA LYS A 76 -1.62 -9.44 10.72
C LYS A 76 -3.08 -9.18 10.37
N LEU A 77 -3.49 -7.93 10.18
CA LEU A 77 -4.89 -7.59 9.90
C LEU A 77 -5.38 -8.22 8.60
N ALA A 78 -4.58 -8.19 7.53
CA ALA A 78 -4.94 -8.83 6.26
C ALA A 78 -5.09 -10.37 6.40
N ARG A 79 -4.23 -11.02 7.19
CA ARG A 79 -4.35 -12.47 7.48
C ARG A 79 -5.57 -12.80 8.31
N GLU A 80 -5.89 -11.97 9.30
CA GLU A 80 -7.08 -12.14 10.15
C GLU A 80 -8.38 -11.98 9.34
N ALA A 81 -8.41 -11.06 8.37
CA ALA A 81 -9.52 -10.93 7.44
C ALA A 81 -9.78 -12.24 6.67
N ALA A 82 -8.72 -12.81 6.08
CA ALA A 82 -8.80 -14.05 5.32
C ALA A 82 -9.12 -15.28 6.19
N ALA A 83 -8.72 -15.26 7.47
CA ALA A 83 -8.97 -16.35 8.41
C ALA A 83 -10.43 -16.41 8.91
N ARG A 84 -11.30 -15.47 8.50
CA ARG A 84 -12.71 -15.42 8.89
C ARG A 84 -13.65 -15.43 7.67
N PRO A 85 -13.73 -16.55 6.94
CA PRO A 85 -14.51 -16.63 5.70
C PRO A 85 -16.02 -16.44 5.88
N ASP A 86 -16.53 -16.61 7.11
CA ASP A 86 -17.95 -16.41 7.44
C ASP A 86 -18.33 -14.93 7.67
N ALA A 87 -17.34 -14.03 7.79
CA ALA A 87 -17.58 -12.60 7.91
C ALA A 87 -17.75 -11.98 6.52
N GLU A 88 -19.00 -11.72 6.14
CA GLU A 88 -19.38 -11.11 4.86
C GLU A 88 -18.86 -9.67 4.70
N TYR A 89 -18.75 -8.90 5.78
CA TYR A 89 -18.32 -7.51 5.75
C TYR A 89 -17.06 -7.31 6.61
N ILE A 90 -15.99 -6.86 5.98
CA ILE A 90 -14.72 -6.54 6.66
C ILE A 90 -14.57 -5.03 6.71
N VAL A 91 -14.80 -4.41 7.87
CA VAL A 91 -14.61 -2.97 8.04
C VAL A 91 -13.16 -2.71 8.43
N PHE A 92 -12.39 -2.12 7.53
CA PHE A 92 -10.96 -1.88 7.72
C PHE A 92 -10.72 -0.45 8.23
N CYS A 93 -10.56 -0.29 9.54
CA CYS A 93 -10.16 0.98 10.15
C CYS A 93 -8.65 1.17 10.02
N GLY A 94 -8.23 1.62 8.85
CA GLY A 94 -6.83 1.82 8.47
C GLY A 94 -6.71 2.81 7.31
N VAL A 95 -5.80 2.51 6.38
CA VAL A 95 -5.56 3.31 5.17
C VAL A 95 -5.73 2.44 3.93
N HIS A 96 -5.86 3.09 2.76
CA HIS A 96 -6.25 2.48 1.49
C HIS A 96 -5.49 1.19 1.14
N PHE A 97 -4.16 1.23 1.09
CA PHE A 97 -3.37 0.05 0.72
C PHE A 97 -3.55 -1.15 1.68
N MET A 98 -3.90 -0.88 2.94
CA MET A 98 -4.12 -1.95 3.93
C MET A 98 -5.45 -2.65 3.65
N ALA A 99 -6.49 -1.87 3.33
CA ALA A 99 -7.78 -2.41 2.91
C ALA A 99 -7.66 -3.20 1.61
N GLU A 100 -6.95 -2.67 0.60
CA GLU A 100 -6.64 -3.43 -0.63
C GLU A 100 -5.94 -4.75 -0.34
N SER A 101 -5.02 -4.77 0.62
CA SER A 101 -4.28 -5.99 0.95
C SER A 101 -5.16 -7.03 1.67
N ALA A 102 -6.13 -6.58 2.47
CA ALA A 102 -7.13 -7.48 3.01
C ALA A 102 -8.01 -8.04 1.89
N ASP A 103 -8.47 -7.19 0.97
CA ASP A 103 -9.31 -7.57 -0.17
C ASP A 103 -8.65 -8.63 -1.06
N ILE A 104 -7.36 -8.45 -1.37
CA ILE A 104 -6.54 -9.41 -2.13
C ILE A 104 -6.48 -10.80 -1.47
N LEU A 105 -6.48 -10.88 -0.14
CA LEU A 105 -6.36 -12.15 0.59
C LEU A 105 -7.71 -12.77 0.95
N THR A 106 -8.78 -11.98 1.00
CA THR A 106 -10.13 -12.46 1.29
C THR A 106 -10.78 -13.14 0.08
N SER A 107 -11.89 -13.84 0.31
CA SER A 107 -12.67 -14.45 -0.76
C SER A 107 -13.66 -13.45 -1.40
N GLU A 108 -14.13 -13.75 -2.62
CA GLU A 108 -15.12 -12.93 -3.34
C GLU A 108 -16.45 -12.73 -2.60
N ARG A 109 -16.73 -13.53 -1.56
CA ARG A 109 -17.94 -13.39 -0.73
C ARG A 109 -17.79 -12.31 0.36
N GLN A 110 -16.56 -11.92 0.66
CA GLN A 110 -16.25 -10.94 1.69
C GLN A 110 -16.12 -9.57 1.01
N GLN A 111 -16.80 -8.57 1.56
CA GLN A 111 -16.73 -7.19 1.11
C GLN A 111 -15.82 -6.41 2.07
N VAL A 112 -14.67 -5.97 1.57
CA VAL A 112 -13.78 -5.10 2.34
C VAL A 112 -14.22 -3.65 2.18
N ILE A 113 -14.49 -3.00 3.31
CA ILE A 113 -15.02 -1.64 3.39
C ILE A 113 -13.97 -0.76 4.07
N LEU A 114 -13.47 0.24 3.36
CA LEU A 114 -12.69 1.33 3.94
C LEU A 114 -13.64 2.49 4.26
N PRO A 115 -13.80 2.89 5.53
CA PRO A 115 -14.77 3.94 5.89
C PRO A 115 -14.52 5.32 5.27
N ASP A 116 -13.26 5.62 4.92
CA ASP A 116 -12.85 6.87 4.29
C ASP A 116 -11.79 6.58 3.22
N LEU A 117 -12.15 6.74 1.95
CA LEU A 117 -11.24 6.50 0.82
C LEU A 117 -10.12 7.54 0.72
N ALA A 118 -10.27 8.70 1.38
CA ALA A 118 -9.19 9.67 1.50
C ALA A 118 -8.14 9.28 2.55
N ALA A 119 -8.34 8.19 3.31
CA ALA A 119 -7.36 7.67 4.26
C ALA A 119 -6.16 7.05 3.51
N GLY A 120 -5.25 7.91 3.05
CA GLY A 120 -4.06 7.53 2.28
C GLY A 120 -2.79 7.31 3.12
N CYS A 121 -1.72 6.93 2.44
CA CYS A 121 -0.38 6.86 3.00
C CYS A 121 0.58 7.56 2.05
N SER A 122 1.15 8.68 2.49
CA SER A 122 2.04 9.52 1.66
C SER A 122 3.16 8.73 1.01
N MET A 123 3.70 7.72 1.72
CA MET A 123 4.77 6.85 1.22
C MET A 123 4.29 5.86 0.16
N ALA A 124 3.09 5.29 0.32
CA ALA A 124 2.54 4.37 -0.69
C ALA A 124 2.33 5.09 -2.03
N ASP A 125 1.96 6.38 -1.97
CA ASP A 125 1.73 7.22 -3.15
C ASP A 125 3.03 7.72 -3.83
N MET A 126 4.21 7.45 -3.24
CA MET A 126 5.51 7.86 -3.81
C MET A 126 5.95 6.98 -4.98
N ALA A 127 5.38 5.79 -5.15
CA ALA A 127 5.58 4.94 -6.32
C ALA A 127 4.24 4.76 -7.04
N ARG A 128 4.14 5.27 -8.26
CA ARG A 128 2.97 5.06 -9.13
C ARG A 128 3.32 4.06 -10.22
N LEU A 129 2.36 3.21 -10.61
CA LEU A 129 2.59 2.13 -11.57
C LEU A 129 3.30 2.62 -12.84
N ARG A 130 2.82 3.70 -13.45
CA ARG A 130 3.45 4.25 -14.67
C ARG A 130 4.92 4.59 -14.48
N GLN A 131 5.30 5.15 -13.33
CA GLN A 131 6.70 5.49 -13.05
C GLN A 131 7.54 4.22 -12.83
N VAL A 132 6.95 3.19 -12.24
CA VAL A 132 7.61 1.89 -12.03
C VAL A 132 7.79 1.17 -13.37
N GLU A 133 6.82 1.26 -14.28
CA GLU A 133 6.93 0.77 -15.66
C GLU A 133 8.02 1.51 -16.44
N ASP A 134 8.10 2.85 -16.31
CA ASP A 134 9.19 3.64 -16.91
C ASP A 134 10.57 3.23 -16.36
N ALA A 135 10.66 2.93 -15.06
CA ALA A 135 11.88 2.44 -14.44
C ALA A 135 12.27 1.05 -14.94
N TRP A 136 11.28 0.17 -15.08
CA TRP A 136 11.49 -1.17 -15.61
C TRP A 136 11.98 -1.13 -17.07
N ALA A 137 11.38 -0.29 -17.91
CA ALA A 137 11.82 -0.10 -19.29
C ALA A 137 13.27 0.41 -19.40
N ALA A 138 13.71 1.26 -18.46
CA ALA A 138 15.10 1.69 -18.40
C ALA A 138 16.05 0.55 -17.99
N MET A 139 15.62 -0.36 -17.12
CA MET A 139 16.38 -1.57 -16.77
C MET A 139 16.46 -2.55 -17.94
N GLU A 140 15.41 -2.64 -18.76
CA GLU A 140 15.42 -3.42 -20.00
C GLU A 140 16.41 -2.81 -21.01
N ALA A 141 16.39 -1.50 -21.20
CA ALA A 141 17.34 -0.79 -22.06
C ALA A 141 18.80 -0.95 -21.60
N ALA A 142 19.05 -0.95 -20.29
CA ALA A 142 20.38 -1.20 -19.73
C ALA A 142 20.82 -2.68 -19.84
N GLY A 143 19.90 -3.58 -20.18
CA GLY A 143 20.16 -5.02 -20.32
C GLY A 143 20.19 -5.79 -19.01
N VAL A 144 19.58 -5.25 -17.93
CA VAL A 144 19.64 -5.84 -16.59
C VAL A 144 18.32 -6.40 -16.08
N ALA A 145 17.18 -6.05 -16.70
CA ALA A 145 15.84 -6.40 -16.21
C ALA A 145 15.61 -7.90 -15.97
N ALA A 146 16.22 -8.78 -16.77
CA ALA A 146 16.10 -10.23 -16.62
C ALA A 146 16.70 -10.77 -15.30
N ASP A 147 17.55 -9.98 -14.65
CA ASP A 147 18.26 -10.32 -13.42
C ASP A 147 17.79 -9.48 -12.21
N VAL A 148 16.79 -8.62 -12.43
CA VAL A 148 16.16 -7.78 -11.39
C VAL A 148 14.92 -8.47 -10.85
N VAL A 149 14.86 -8.60 -9.52
CA VAL A 149 13.69 -9.08 -8.79
C VAL A 149 13.01 -7.90 -8.10
N PRO A 150 11.79 -7.51 -8.47
CA PRO A 150 11.11 -6.40 -7.82
C PRO A 150 10.50 -6.82 -6.48
N VAL A 151 10.88 -6.13 -5.41
CA VAL A 151 10.34 -6.33 -4.06
C VAL A 151 9.69 -5.03 -3.61
N THR A 152 8.40 -5.08 -3.26
CA THR A 152 7.69 -3.91 -2.73
C THR A 152 7.37 -4.07 -1.26
N TYR A 153 7.49 -2.99 -0.50
CA TYR A 153 6.98 -2.91 0.85
C TYR A 153 5.44 -2.94 0.82
N MET A 154 4.81 -3.54 1.84
CA MET A 154 3.37 -3.66 2.01
C MET A 154 2.63 -2.33 1.83
N ASN A 155 3.29 -1.24 2.23
CA ASN A 155 2.88 0.15 2.04
C ASN A 155 3.08 0.59 0.58
N SER A 156 2.37 -0.07 -0.33
CA SER A 156 2.30 0.23 -1.77
C SER A 156 0.90 -0.10 -2.26
N SER A 157 0.46 0.50 -3.36
CA SER A 157 -0.84 0.22 -3.96
C SER A 157 -0.94 -1.20 -4.52
N ALA A 158 -2.18 -1.70 -4.67
CA ALA A 158 -2.45 -3.02 -5.25
C ALA A 158 -1.84 -3.22 -6.65
N ASP A 159 -1.80 -2.17 -7.47
CA ASP A 159 -1.23 -2.22 -8.81
C ASP A 159 0.30 -2.42 -8.82
N ILE A 160 1.02 -1.85 -7.84
CA ILE A 160 2.45 -2.09 -7.60
C ILE A 160 2.67 -3.52 -7.10
N LYS A 161 1.83 -4.02 -6.20
CA LYS A 161 1.88 -5.43 -5.77
C LYS A 161 1.69 -6.36 -6.97
N ALA A 162 0.72 -6.06 -7.83
CA ALA A 162 0.47 -6.82 -9.06
C ALA A 162 1.64 -6.72 -10.05
N PHE A 163 2.27 -5.55 -10.18
CA PHE A 163 3.50 -5.39 -10.96
C PHE A 163 4.60 -6.32 -10.44
N CYS A 164 4.91 -6.27 -9.15
CA CYS A 164 5.92 -7.17 -8.56
C CYS A 164 5.58 -8.64 -8.85
N GLY A 165 4.32 -9.05 -8.65
CA GLY A 165 3.88 -10.42 -8.95
C GLY A 165 4.06 -10.84 -10.41
N ARG A 166 3.72 -9.97 -11.38
CA ARG A 166 3.91 -10.24 -12.82
C ARG A 166 5.37 -10.40 -13.22
N HIS A 167 6.27 -9.73 -12.50
CA HIS A 167 7.71 -9.75 -12.74
C HIS A 167 8.46 -10.73 -11.80
N GLY A 168 7.77 -11.73 -11.24
CA GLY A 168 8.40 -12.78 -10.42
C GLY A 168 8.94 -12.29 -9.07
N GLY A 169 8.42 -11.15 -8.59
CA GLY A 169 8.82 -10.48 -7.36
C GLY A 169 7.97 -10.85 -6.14
N ALA A 170 8.10 -10.04 -5.09
CA ALA A 170 7.40 -10.27 -3.83
C ALA A 170 6.96 -8.98 -3.11
N VAL A 171 6.05 -9.16 -2.16
CA VAL A 171 5.68 -8.14 -1.17
C VAL A 171 6.34 -8.47 0.16
N CYS A 172 6.90 -7.46 0.83
CA CYS A 172 7.50 -7.60 2.15
C CYS A 172 6.90 -6.63 3.17
N THR A 173 7.21 -6.84 4.44
CA THR A 173 6.99 -5.93 5.56
C THR A 173 8.33 -5.56 6.18
N SER A 174 8.36 -4.57 7.07
CA SER A 174 9.57 -4.27 7.86
C SER A 174 10.05 -5.46 8.70
N SER A 175 9.13 -6.33 9.13
CA SER A 175 9.42 -7.51 9.94
C SER A 175 9.98 -8.70 9.14
N ASN A 176 9.77 -8.77 7.81
CA ASN A 176 10.27 -9.87 6.98
C ASN A 176 11.12 -9.43 5.77
N ALA A 177 11.48 -8.14 5.66
CA ALA A 177 12.25 -7.60 4.54
C ALA A 177 13.55 -8.36 4.27
N GLU A 178 14.26 -8.77 5.32
CA GLU A 178 15.50 -9.55 5.20
C GLU A 178 15.25 -10.88 4.49
N THR A 179 14.29 -11.68 4.97
CA THR A 179 13.90 -12.95 4.37
C THR A 179 13.40 -12.77 2.94
N ALA A 180 12.65 -11.71 2.65
CA ALA A 180 12.20 -11.40 1.30
C ALA A 180 13.36 -11.08 0.35
N LEU A 181 14.37 -10.31 0.82
CA LEU A 181 15.55 -10.02 0.03
C LEU A 181 16.46 -11.24 -0.16
N GLU A 182 16.63 -12.07 0.87
CA GLU A 182 17.36 -13.34 0.75
C GLU A 182 16.74 -14.25 -0.31
N TRP A 183 15.41 -14.37 -0.31
CA TRP A 183 14.68 -15.09 -1.35
C TRP A 183 14.86 -14.44 -2.73
N ALA A 184 14.77 -13.11 -2.81
CA ALA A 184 14.92 -12.39 -4.08
C ALA A 184 16.31 -12.63 -4.70
N TYR A 185 17.38 -12.62 -3.90
CA TYR A 185 18.73 -12.91 -4.38
C TYR A 185 18.97 -14.38 -4.77
N GLN A 186 18.02 -15.29 -4.48
CA GLN A 186 18.03 -16.65 -5.03
C GLN A 186 17.39 -16.72 -6.42
N GLN A 187 16.56 -15.72 -6.79
CA GLN A 187 15.89 -15.66 -8.10
C GLN A 187 16.66 -14.81 -9.13
N GLY A 188 17.44 -13.83 -8.67
CA GLY A 188 18.27 -12.95 -9.50
C GLY A 188 19.40 -12.31 -8.70
N SER A 189 20.30 -11.59 -9.36
CA SER A 189 21.44 -10.94 -8.70
C SER A 189 21.17 -9.50 -8.26
N LYS A 190 20.02 -8.93 -8.67
CA LYS A 190 19.62 -7.54 -8.39
C LYS A 190 18.21 -7.44 -7.82
N VAL A 191 17.97 -6.43 -6.98
CA VAL A 191 16.65 -6.14 -6.45
C VAL A 191 16.23 -4.71 -6.78
N LEU A 192 15.01 -4.53 -7.30
CA LEU A 192 14.32 -3.24 -7.32
C LEU A 192 13.44 -3.16 -6.07
N PHE A 193 13.77 -2.28 -5.13
CA PHE A 193 13.04 -2.14 -3.87
C PHE A 193 12.15 -0.90 -3.85
N LEU A 194 10.85 -1.11 -3.65
CA LEU A 194 9.80 -0.08 -3.69
C LEU A 194 9.08 0.06 -2.34
N PRO A 195 8.44 1.20 -2.04
CA PRO A 195 8.88 2.54 -2.44
C PRO A 195 9.96 3.09 -1.48
N ASP A 196 10.23 2.44 -0.34
CA ASP A 196 11.04 3.00 0.75
C ASP A 196 12.54 2.69 0.59
N GLN A 197 13.34 3.69 0.23
CA GLN A 197 14.80 3.56 0.08
C GLN A 197 15.50 3.19 1.39
N HIS A 198 14.98 3.61 2.54
CA HIS A 198 15.63 3.41 3.83
C HIS A 198 15.39 2.01 4.35
N LEU A 199 14.17 1.48 4.22
CA LEU A 199 13.90 0.09 4.55
C LEU A 199 14.78 -0.84 3.69
N GLY A 200 14.82 -0.60 2.38
CA GLY A 200 15.65 -1.38 1.45
C GLY A 200 17.14 -1.28 1.78
N ARG A 201 17.67 -0.06 1.90
CA ARG A 201 19.10 0.18 2.19
C ARG A 201 19.51 -0.38 3.55
N ASN A 202 18.75 -0.13 4.60
CA ASN A 202 19.09 -0.59 5.95
C ASN A 202 19.10 -2.12 6.01
N THR A 203 18.15 -2.78 5.34
CA THR A 203 18.12 -4.24 5.27
C THR A 203 19.33 -4.76 4.50
N ALA A 204 19.60 -4.24 3.30
CA ALA A 204 20.73 -4.66 2.47
C ALA A 204 22.09 -4.46 3.18
N VAL A 205 22.33 -3.30 3.77
CA VAL A 205 23.63 -2.94 4.34
C VAL A 205 23.82 -3.52 5.73
N LEU A 206 22.86 -3.28 6.64
CA LEU A 206 23.05 -3.60 8.06
C LEU A 206 22.77 -5.07 8.38
N LYS A 207 21.93 -5.74 7.59
CA LYS A 207 21.53 -7.14 7.84
C LYS A 207 22.19 -8.12 6.87
N MET A 208 22.31 -7.76 5.60
CA MET A 208 22.84 -8.65 4.56
C MET A 208 24.32 -8.41 4.21
N GLY A 209 24.94 -7.36 4.76
CA GLY A 209 26.36 -7.07 4.58
C GLY A 209 26.75 -6.50 3.21
N LEU A 210 25.79 -5.98 2.43
CA LEU A 210 26.11 -5.20 1.24
C LEU A 210 26.77 -3.87 1.63
N SER A 211 27.59 -3.32 0.74
CA SER A 211 28.16 -1.99 0.89
C SER A 211 27.16 -0.91 0.42
N LEU A 212 27.45 0.34 0.77
CA LEU A 212 26.69 1.47 0.22
C LEU A 212 26.87 1.61 -1.30
N ASP A 213 28.01 1.18 -1.83
CA ASP A 213 28.33 1.24 -3.27
C ASP A 213 27.52 0.22 -4.07
N ASP A 214 27.03 -0.86 -3.43
CA ASP A 214 26.10 -1.82 -4.03
C ASP A 214 24.68 -1.24 -4.23
N CYS A 215 24.39 -0.08 -3.63
CA CYS A 215 23.06 0.53 -3.58
C CYS A 215 22.98 1.82 -4.42
N VAL A 216 22.08 1.86 -5.40
CA VAL A 216 21.75 3.08 -6.16
C VAL A 216 20.33 3.54 -5.84
N VAL A 217 20.05 4.83 -6.00
CA VAL A 217 18.72 5.40 -5.77
C VAL A 217 18.11 5.84 -7.09
N TRP A 218 16.96 5.26 -7.42
CA TRP A 218 16.13 5.64 -8.55
C TRP A 218 15.20 6.81 -8.16
N ASP A 219 15.42 7.97 -8.77
CA ASP A 219 14.54 9.14 -8.64
C ASP A 219 13.51 9.18 -9.79
N PRO A 220 12.22 8.88 -9.54
CA PRO A 220 11.22 8.79 -10.60
C PRO A 220 10.85 10.14 -11.22
N HIS A 221 11.44 11.24 -10.75
CA HIS A 221 11.27 12.58 -11.31
C HIS A 221 12.45 12.99 -12.20
N ARG A 222 13.46 12.13 -12.38
CA ARG A 222 14.62 12.38 -13.24
C ARG A 222 14.61 11.42 -14.44
N PRO A 223 15.05 11.88 -15.62
CA PRO A 223 15.29 10.97 -16.75
C PRO A 223 16.22 9.82 -16.35
N GLY A 224 15.83 8.59 -16.67
CA GLY A 224 16.60 7.38 -16.31
C GLY A 224 16.81 7.20 -14.80
N GLY A 225 15.91 7.71 -13.96
CA GLY A 225 16.06 7.64 -12.50
C GLY A 225 17.18 8.54 -11.96
N GLY A 226 17.83 9.34 -12.82
CA GLY A 226 19.07 10.05 -12.49
C GLY A 226 20.30 9.14 -12.45
N LEU A 227 20.23 7.94 -13.02
CA LEU A 227 21.30 6.94 -13.06
C LEU A 227 21.79 6.70 -14.49
N THR A 228 23.06 6.32 -14.63
CA THR A 228 23.61 5.81 -15.89
C THR A 228 23.30 4.31 -16.04
N GLU A 229 23.38 3.80 -17.27
CA GLU A 229 23.26 2.35 -17.50
C GLU A 229 24.34 1.54 -16.78
N GLU A 230 25.55 2.08 -16.67
CA GLU A 230 26.65 1.46 -15.92
C GLU A 230 26.31 1.34 -14.43
N GLN A 231 25.78 2.40 -13.82
CA GLN A 231 25.30 2.36 -12.43
C GLN A 231 24.19 1.32 -12.23
N LEU A 232 23.28 1.14 -13.20
CA LEU A 232 22.26 0.09 -13.15
C LEU A 232 22.86 -1.33 -13.30
N ARG A 233 23.91 -1.48 -14.11
CA ARG A 233 24.63 -2.76 -14.29
C ARG A 233 25.43 -3.16 -13.06
N ASP A 234 26.07 -2.19 -12.40
CA ASP A 234 26.94 -2.45 -11.24
C ASP A 234 26.14 -2.60 -9.94
N ALA A 235 24.98 -1.94 -9.83
CA ALA A 235 24.14 -2.02 -8.65
C ALA A 235 23.64 -3.44 -8.38
N ARG A 236 23.58 -3.80 -7.10
CA ARG A 236 22.85 -4.99 -6.61
C ARG A 236 21.49 -4.61 -6.02
N MET A 237 21.38 -3.40 -5.50
CA MET A 237 20.15 -2.87 -4.89
C MET A 237 19.76 -1.55 -5.54
N ILE A 238 18.63 -1.54 -6.25
CA ILE A 238 18.04 -0.36 -6.87
C ILE A 238 16.89 0.12 -5.98
N LEU A 239 17.10 1.23 -5.28
CA LEU A 239 16.20 1.74 -4.26
C LEU A 239 15.30 2.83 -4.85
N TRP A 240 14.00 2.69 -4.73
CA TRP A 240 13.08 3.77 -5.09
C TRP A 240 13.23 4.95 -4.14
N LYS A 241 13.28 6.19 -4.66
CA LYS A 241 13.40 7.43 -3.86
C LYS A 241 12.10 7.81 -3.13
N GLY A 242 11.47 6.85 -2.45
CA GLY A 242 10.42 7.11 -1.46
C GLY A 242 10.94 6.88 -0.05
N HIS A 243 10.21 7.41 0.94
CA HIS A 243 10.51 7.26 2.35
C HIS A 243 9.28 7.60 3.18
N CYS A 244 9.20 7.05 4.38
CA CYS A 244 8.26 7.56 5.38
C CYS A 244 8.80 8.89 5.94
N SER A 245 7.98 9.93 5.94
CA SER A 245 8.35 11.25 6.51
C SER A 245 8.09 11.36 8.02
N VAL A 246 7.52 10.32 8.61
CA VAL A 246 7.13 10.24 10.03
C VAL A 246 8.14 9.49 10.87
#